data_AF-A0A652LCW3-F1
#
_entry.id   AF-A0A652LCW3-F1
#
_cell.length_a   1.000
_cell.length_b   1.000
_cell.length_c   1.000
_cell.angle_alpha   90.00
_cell.angle_beta   90.00
_cell.angle_gamma   90.00
#
_symmetry.space_group_name_H-M   'P 1'
#
loop_
_entity.id
_entity.type
_entity.pdbx_description
1 polymer ?
#
loop_
_entity_poly.entity_id
_entity_poly.type
_entity_poly.pdbx_seq_one_letter_code
_entity_poly.pdbx_strand_id
1 'polypeptide(L)'
;MLRIHFTDADLGRTRVAAAADPFWEIASSLHRFQTRRGRWAYAEWHRTARSRLREQGLETAVRTMLLPLFPRAAYFPDFLTPAAGGGGWDAGVDAILSTPAPQVLQEVGMLARVSGAPPWVPRLAEAEIRTELVRVLRAYYDAVVAPQADHVQATLEAERCLRTRALLTEGIDGLLRSLRPTMRWEPPILHVNALGGDRDLHLGGRGLLLVPSYFCWGSPVPIADPELPPVVVYSVLDGMPSCDRVPARAAMEALAGVVGRSRAVILHACATGATTGELARAVGISASAATQHTSALRDAGLINSRRSANRVLHTLTPLGAALIRADPLAPALTSDGPPGVPG
;
A
#
# COMPACT_ATOMS: atom_id res chain seq x y z
N MET A 1 -4.50 19.34 1.28
CA MET A 1 -5.16 18.42 2.22
C MET A 1 -6.56 18.12 1.72
N LEU A 2 -6.87 16.85 1.42
CA LEU A 2 -8.23 16.42 1.09
C LEU A 2 -8.99 16.09 2.38
N ARG A 3 -10.21 16.62 2.52
CA ARG A 3 -11.13 16.35 3.62
C ARG A 3 -12.31 15.57 3.07
N ILE A 4 -12.48 14.32 3.52
CA ILE A 4 -13.58 13.47 3.09
C ILE A 4 -14.64 13.46 4.19
N HIS A 5 -15.82 13.97 3.89
CA HIS A 5 -16.94 14.13 4.80
C HIS A 5 -17.88 12.93 4.70
N PHE A 6 -18.12 12.28 5.84
CA PHE A 6 -19.00 11.12 5.97
C PHE A 6 -20.36 11.51 6.54
N THR A 7 -21.40 10.90 6.01
CA THR A 7 -22.70 10.74 6.69
C THR A 7 -22.75 9.39 7.41
N ASP A 8 -23.74 9.17 8.28
CA ASP A 8 -23.94 7.87 8.93
C ASP A 8 -24.18 6.73 7.91
N ALA A 9 -24.87 7.04 6.81
CA ALA A 9 -25.07 6.10 5.71
C ALA A 9 -23.76 5.73 5.02
N ASP A 10 -22.80 6.65 4.94
CA ASP A 10 -21.48 6.41 4.35
C ASP A 10 -20.65 5.48 5.21
N LEU A 11 -20.70 5.65 6.53
CA LEU A 11 -20.00 4.77 7.48
C LEU A 11 -20.46 3.31 7.31
N GLY A 12 -21.77 3.09 7.20
CA GLY A 12 -22.34 1.74 6.96
C GLY A 12 -22.03 1.15 5.58
N ARG A 13 -21.66 1.98 4.59
CA ARG A 13 -21.32 1.56 3.22
C ARG A 13 -19.82 1.52 2.94
N THR A 14 -19.00 1.91 3.91
CA THR A 14 -17.54 1.90 3.77
C THR A 14 -17.00 0.47 3.74
N ARG A 15 -16.12 0.20 2.78
CA ARG A 15 -15.57 -1.14 2.52
C ARG A 15 -14.06 -1.08 2.31
N VAL A 16 -13.39 -2.19 2.58
CA VAL A 16 -12.00 -2.42 2.19
C VAL A 16 -12.00 -3.40 1.01
N ALA A 17 -11.21 -3.11 -0.02
CA ALA A 17 -11.18 -3.93 -1.23
C ALA A 17 -10.75 -5.37 -0.93
N ALA A 18 -11.34 -6.31 -1.68
CA ALA A 18 -11.17 -7.74 -1.49
C ALA A 18 -9.77 -8.24 -1.91
N ALA A 19 -9.16 -7.59 -2.89
CA ALA A 19 -7.89 -7.95 -3.50
C ALA A 19 -7.16 -6.70 -3.98
N ALA A 20 -5.91 -6.86 -4.42
CA ALA A 20 -5.20 -5.82 -5.17
C ALA A 20 -5.95 -5.53 -6.47
N ASP A 21 -6.11 -4.26 -6.81
CA ASP A 21 -6.59 -3.87 -8.13
C ASP A 21 -5.37 -3.75 -9.08
N PRO A 22 -5.30 -4.55 -10.17
CA PRO A 22 -4.16 -4.54 -11.08
C PRO A 22 -3.86 -3.17 -11.70
N PHE A 23 -4.90 -2.37 -11.99
CA PHE A 23 -4.74 -1.07 -12.63
C PHE A 23 -4.23 -0.03 -11.65
N TRP A 24 -4.68 -0.08 -10.39
CA TRP A 24 -4.11 0.73 -9.32
C TRP A 24 -2.65 0.36 -9.01
N GLU A 25 -2.28 -0.93 -9.07
CA GLU A 25 -0.89 -1.34 -8.93
C GLU A 25 -0.02 -0.87 -10.10
N ILE A 26 -0.53 -0.90 -11.34
CA ILE A 26 0.15 -0.33 -12.51
C ILE A 26 0.37 1.17 -12.33
N ALA A 27 -0.67 1.93 -11.99
CA ALA A 27 -0.58 3.37 -11.77
C ALA A 27 0.45 3.69 -10.69
N SER A 28 0.37 2.99 -9.56
CA SER A 28 1.27 3.17 -8.42
C SER A 28 2.71 2.80 -8.76
N SER A 29 2.94 1.71 -9.50
CA SER A 29 4.28 1.30 -9.92
C SER A 29 4.88 2.23 -10.99
N LEU A 30 4.06 2.83 -11.85
CA LEU A 30 4.51 3.88 -12.78
C LEU A 30 4.92 5.15 -12.03
N HIS A 31 4.17 5.55 -10.99
CA HIS A 31 4.57 6.66 -10.12
C HIS A 31 5.91 6.38 -9.41
N ARG A 32 6.24 5.12 -9.13
CA ARG A 32 7.53 4.74 -8.53
C ARG A 32 8.73 5.05 -9.42
N PHE A 33 8.57 5.02 -10.75
CA PHE A 33 9.62 5.44 -11.69
C PHE A 33 9.81 6.95 -11.75
N GLN A 34 8.80 7.73 -11.34
CA GLN A 34 8.78 9.19 -11.41
C GLN A 34 9.25 9.88 -10.11
N THR A 35 9.63 9.12 -9.08
CA THR A 35 10.07 9.69 -7.80
C THR A 35 11.23 8.93 -7.16
N ARG A 36 11.98 9.65 -6.31
CA ARG A 36 13.03 9.08 -5.46
C ARG A 36 12.58 8.85 -4.02
N ARG A 37 11.46 9.46 -3.57
CA ARG A 37 10.92 9.25 -2.22
C ARG A 37 10.53 7.80 -2.01
N GLY A 38 10.90 7.15 -0.91
CA GLY A 38 10.58 5.75 -0.66
C GLY A 38 11.29 4.75 -1.56
N ARG A 39 12.31 5.17 -2.33
CA ARG A 39 13.03 4.30 -3.26
C ARG A 39 13.72 3.13 -2.56
N TRP A 40 14.13 3.30 -1.30
CA TRP A 40 14.78 2.24 -0.52
C TRP A 40 13.87 1.02 -0.35
N ALA A 41 12.57 1.22 -0.11
CA ALA A 41 11.60 0.14 0.08
C ALA A 41 11.39 -0.70 -1.19
N TYR A 42 11.65 -0.12 -2.37
CA TYR A 42 11.48 -0.77 -3.67
C TYR A 42 12.78 -0.84 -4.47
N ALA A 43 13.96 -0.76 -3.83
CA ALA A 43 15.22 -0.61 -4.55
C ALA A 43 15.55 -1.85 -5.40
N GLU A 44 15.30 -3.05 -4.85
CA GLU A 44 15.45 -4.30 -5.58
C GLU A 44 14.44 -4.41 -6.72
N TRP A 45 13.15 -4.23 -6.41
CA TRP A 45 12.10 -4.19 -7.44
C TRP A 45 12.44 -3.23 -8.57
N HIS A 46 12.85 -2.00 -8.26
CA HIS A 46 13.13 -0.98 -9.27
C HIS A 46 14.32 -1.36 -10.16
N ARG A 47 15.34 -2.06 -9.64
CA ARG A 47 16.45 -2.58 -10.45
C ARG A 47 15.96 -3.69 -11.38
N THR A 48 15.26 -4.68 -10.83
CA THR A 48 14.75 -5.83 -11.58
C THR A 48 13.73 -5.41 -12.66
N ALA A 49 12.80 -4.54 -12.32
CA ALA A 49 11.81 -4.00 -13.24
C ALA A 49 12.46 -3.26 -14.41
N ARG A 50 13.50 -2.45 -14.17
CA ARG A 50 14.25 -1.81 -15.26
C ARG A 50 14.99 -2.80 -16.15
N SER A 51 15.53 -3.88 -15.60
CA SER A 51 16.17 -4.94 -16.40
C SER A 51 15.14 -5.62 -17.30
N ARG A 52 14.01 -6.03 -16.74
CA ARG A 52 12.94 -6.70 -17.48
C ARG A 52 12.33 -5.82 -18.58
N LEU A 53 12.10 -4.54 -18.30
CA LEU A 53 11.61 -3.59 -19.31
C LEU A 53 12.59 -3.43 -20.48
N ARG A 54 13.90 -3.55 -20.25
CA ARG A 54 14.92 -3.53 -21.32
C ARG A 54 14.93 -4.81 -22.12
N GLU A 55 15.00 -5.94 -21.42
CA GLU A 55 15.04 -7.28 -22.02
C GLU A 55 13.82 -7.52 -22.91
N GLN A 56 12.66 -6.97 -22.56
CA GLN A 56 11.43 -7.08 -23.32
C GLN A 56 11.19 -5.92 -24.31
N GLY A 57 12.12 -4.96 -24.43
CA GLY A 57 11.98 -3.83 -25.35
C GLY A 57 10.87 -2.83 -25.01
N LEU A 58 10.36 -2.83 -23.78
CA LEU A 58 9.22 -2.02 -23.34
C LEU A 58 9.60 -0.60 -22.90
N GLU A 59 10.90 -0.27 -22.75
CA GLU A 59 11.34 1.04 -22.24
C GLU A 59 10.75 2.23 -23.02
N THR A 60 10.73 2.14 -24.36
CA THR A 60 10.18 3.21 -25.20
C THR A 60 8.69 3.35 -24.96
N ALA A 61 7.93 2.25 -25.02
CA ALA A 61 6.48 2.26 -24.82
C ALA A 61 6.10 2.78 -23.43
N VAL A 62 6.80 2.36 -22.38
CA VAL A 62 6.57 2.89 -21.02
C VAL A 62 6.82 4.39 -20.97
N ARG A 63 7.91 4.87 -21.57
CA ARG A 63 8.27 6.30 -21.55
C ARG A 63 7.34 7.17 -22.38
N THR A 64 6.93 6.72 -23.56
CA THR A 64 6.19 7.54 -24.53
C THR A 64 4.68 7.36 -24.45
N MET A 65 4.21 6.22 -23.92
CA MET A 65 2.79 5.88 -23.84
C MET A 65 2.28 5.85 -22.40
N LEU A 66 2.90 5.08 -21.50
CA LEU A 66 2.35 4.91 -20.14
C LEU A 66 2.64 6.10 -19.21
N LEU A 67 3.90 6.52 -19.06
CA LEU A 67 4.25 7.60 -18.13
C LEU A 67 3.48 8.92 -18.39
N PRO A 68 3.22 9.35 -19.64
CA PRO A 68 2.40 10.53 -19.89
C PRO A 68 0.93 10.40 -19.48
N LEU A 69 0.40 9.18 -19.40
CA LEU A 69 -0.98 8.90 -19.00
C LEU A 69 -1.14 8.74 -17.48
N PHE A 70 -0.06 8.37 -16.78
CA PHE A 70 -0.04 8.22 -15.32
C PHE A 70 0.97 9.20 -14.69
N PRO A 71 0.82 10.53 -14.88
CA PRO A 71 1.71 11.48 -14.26
C PRO A 71 1.54 11.45 -12.74
N ARG A 72 2.63 11.62 -12.01
CA ARG A 72 2.57 11.87 -10.56
C ARG A 72 2.09 13.30 -10.28
N ALA A 73 0.80 13.55 -10.51
CA ALA A 73 0.17 14.86 -10.47
C ALA A 73 -1.16 14.83 -9.68
N ALA A 74 -1.89 15.96 -9.70
CA ALA A 74 -3.18 16.09 -9.03
C ALA A 74 -4.32 15.30 -9.71
N TYR A 75 -4.10 14.83 -10.94
CA TYR A 75 -5.08 14.11 -11.74
C TYR A 75 -4.40 13.25 -12.81
N PHE A 76 -4.95 12.07 -13.05
CA PHE A 76 -4.79 11.28 -14.26
C PHE A 76 -6.14 10.65 -14.62
N PRO A 77 -6.38 10.25 -15.89
CA PRO A 77 -7.70 9.79 -16.34
C PRO A 77 -8.24 8.60 -15.53
N ASP A 78 -9.46 8.74 -15.00
CA ASP A 78 -10.14 7.76 -14.15
C ASP A 78 -10.47 6.47 -14.92
N PHE A 79 -10.70 6.55 -16.24
CA PHE A 79 -10.96 5.38 -17.09
C PHE A 79 -9.79 4.38 -17.12
N LEU A 80 -8.58 4.81 -16.74
CA LEU A 80 -7.39 3.95 -16.66
C LEU A 80 -7.33 3.11 -15.37
N THR A 81 -8.17 3.44 -14.38
CA THR A 81 -8.33 2.71 -13.11
C THR A 81 -9.82 2.46 -12.86
N PRO A 82 -10.51 1.70 -13.73
CA PRO A 82 -11.94 1.51 -13.64
C PRO A 82 -12.31 0.73 -12.37
N ALA A 83 -13.46 1.04 -11.77
CA ALA A 83 -13.95 0.32 -10.58
C ALA A 83 -14.10 -1.20 -10.82
N ALA A 84 -14.36 -1.62 -12.06
CA ALA A 84 -14.40 -3.02 -12.48
C ALA A 84 -13.05 -3.75 -12.32
N GLY A 85 -11.92 -3.03 -12.25
CA GLY A 85 -10.59 -3.58 -12.00
C GLY A 85 -10.46 -4.34 -10.68
N GLY A 86 -11.29 -4.00 -9.68
CA GLY A 86 -11.40 -4.78 -8.45
C GLY A 86 -11.95 -6.20 -8.64
N GLY A 87 -12.59 -6.47 -9.77
CA GLY A 87 -13.03 -7.81 -10.21
C GLY A 87 -11.95 -8.60 -10.94
N GLY A 88 -10.77 -8.02 -11.19
CA GLY A 88 -9.65 -8.64 -11.88
C GLY A 88 -9.30 -7.99 -13.21
N TRP A 89 -8.31 -8.59 -13.89
CA TRP A 89 -7.73 -8.06 -15.13
C TRP A 89 -8.77 -7.91 -16.25
N ASP A 90 -9.50 -8.97 -16.56
CA ASP A 90 -10.40 -9.03 -17.72
C ASP A 90 -11.55 -8.01 -17.58
N ALA A 91 -12.17 -7.94 -16.40
CA ALA A 91 -13.23 -6.98 -16.11
C ALA A 91 -12.77 -5.52 -16.25
N GLY A 92 -11.53 -5.21 -15.82
CA GLY A 92 -10.98 -3.86 -15.97
C GLY A 92 -10.60 -3.54 -17.42
N VAL A 93 -10.08 -4.50 -18.19
CA VAL A 93 -9.83 -4.33 -19.62
C VAL A 93 -11.12 -4.04 -20.37
N ASP A 94 -12.17 -4.83 -20.12
CA ASP A 94 -13.47 -4.63 -20.76
C ASP A 94 -14.03 -3.25 -20.44
N ALA A 95 -13.87 -2.76 -19.22
CA ALA A 95 -14.28 -1.41 -18.82
C ALA A 95 -13.49 -0.31 -19.54
N ILE A 96 -12.16 -0.44 -19.65
CA ILE A 96 -11.31 0.50 -20.40
C ILE A 96 -11.75 0.56 -21.87
N LEU A 97 -11.93 -0.60 -22.49
CA LEU A 97 -12.30 -0.70 -23.92
C LEU A 97 -13.73 -0.22 -24.17
N SER A 98 -14.64 -0.37 -23.21
CA SER A 98 -16.03 0.05 -23.30
C SER A 98 -16.27 1.51 -22.91
N THR A 99 -15.25 2.24 -22.45
CA THR A 99 -15.40 3.64 -22.04
C THR A 99 -15.88 4.49 -23.24
N PRO A 100 -16.98 5.24 -23.12
CA PRO A 100 -17.47 6.09 -24.21
C PRO A 100 -16.43 7.10 -24.68
N ALA A 101 -16.29 7.27 -26.00
CA ALA A 101 -15.33 8.21 -26.58
C ALA A 101 -15.46 9.66 -26.05
N PRO A 102 -16.68 10.22 -25.84
CA PRO A 102 -16.83 11.54 -25.23
C PRO A 102 -16.23 11.63 -23.82
N GLN A 103 -16.38 10.57 -23.01
CA GLN A 103 -15.81 10.49 -21.66
C GLN A 103 -14.28 10.45 -21.73
N VAL A 104 -13.71 9.62 -22.62
CA VAL A 104 -12.25 9.59 -22.80
C VAL A 104 -11.70 10.95 -23.19
N LEU A 105 -12.33 11.65 -24.15
CA LEU A 105 -11.92 13.00 -24.57
C LEU A 105 -11.99 14.02 -23.44
N GLN A 106 -13.04 13.95 -22.61
CA GLN A 106 -13.19 14.82 -21.44
C GLN A 106 -12.06 14.58 -20.42
N GLU A 107 -11.80 13.32 -20.08
CA GLU A 107 -10.82 12.94 -19.09
C GLU A 107 -9.38 13.24 -19.54
N VAL A 108 -9.03 12.95 -20.79
CA VAL A 108 -7.69 13.30 -21.33
C VAL A 108 -7.53 14.80 -21.54
N GLY A 109 -8.62 15.53 -21.82
CA GLY A 109 -8.63 16.98 -21.84
C GLY A 109 -8.35 17.57 -20.46
N MET A 110 -8.84 16.94 -19.39
CA MET A 110 -8.51 17.32 -18.01
C MET A 110 -7.04 17.04 -17.68
N LEU A 111 -6.51 15.87 -18.09
CA LEU A 111 -5.09 15.54 -17.98
C LEU A 111 -4.21 16.61 -18.64
N ALA A 112 -4.54 16.99 -19.88
CA ALA A 112 -3.82 18.01 -20.63
C ALA A 112 -3.78 19.37 -19.90
N ARG A 113 -4.90 19.77 -19.25
CA ARG A 113 -4.97 21.01 -18.47
C ARG A 113 -4.14 20.96 -17.18
N VAL A 114 -4.09 19.81 -16.51
CA VAL A 114 -3.47 19.68 -15.18
C VAL A 114 -1.97 19.38 -15.26
N SER A 115 -1.53 18.60 -16.24
CA SER A 115 -0.14 18.09 -16.31
C SER A 115 0.51 18.23 -17.69
N GLY A 116 -0.25 18.68 -18.70
CA GLY A 116 0.13 18.55 -20.10
C GLY A 116 -0.07 17.11 -20.59
N ALA A 117 -0.34 16.97 -21.89
CA ALA A 117 -0.48 15.67 -22.54
C ALA A 117 0.14 15.72 -23.94
N PRO A 118 0.82 14.65 -24.40
CA PRO A 118 1.28 14.56 -25.77
C PRO A 118 0.13 14.69 -26.80
N PRO A 119 0.40 15.20 -28.03
CA PRO A 119 -0.64 15.42 -29.05
C PRO A 119 -1.42 14.18 -29.47
N TRP A 120 -0.86 12.98 -29.25
CA TRP A 120 -1.52 11.73 -29.61
C TRP A 120 -2.57 11.30 -28.58
N VAL A 121 -2.54 11.81 -27.34
CA VAL A 121 -3.40 11.33 -26.24
C VAL A 121 -4.91 11.43 -26.56
N PRO A 122 -5.45 12.48 -27.22
CA PRO A 122 -6.85 12.52 -27.63
C PRO A 122 -7.28 11.36 -28.54
N ARG A 123 -6.33 10.73 -29.25
CA ARG A 123 -6.59 9.54 -30.08
C ARG A 123 -6.95 8.31 -29.26
N LEU A 124 -6.85 8.34 -27.93
CA LEU A 124 -7.42 7.30 -27.06
C LEU A 124 -8.95 7.22 -27.15
N ALA A 125 -9.62 8.16 -27.82
CA ALA A 125 -11.02 8.02 -28.21
C ALA A 125 -11.22 6.96 -29.31
N GLU A 126 -10.18 6.64 -30.09
CA GLU A 126 -10.15 5.59 -31.11
C GLU A 126 -9.98 4.21 -30.43
N ALA A 127 -10.84 3.24 -30.77
CA ALA A 127 -10.85 1.92 -30.14
C ALA A 127 -9.55 1.14 -30.39
N GLU A 128 -8.92 1.34 -31.55
CA GLU A 128 -7.66 0.72 -31.95
C GLU A 128 -6.52 1.18 -31.04
N ILE A 129 -6.47 2.48 -30.73
CA ILE A 129 -5.44 3.05 -29.86
C ILE A 129 -5.64 2.59 -28.40
N ARG A 130 -6.89 2.46 -27.93
CA ARG A 130 -7.16 1.86 -26.61
C ARG A 130 -6.80 0.37 -26.55
N THR A 131 -7.03 -0.36 -27.63
CA THR A 131 -6.64 -1.77 -27.71
C THR A 131 -5.12 -1.90 -27.59
N GLU A 132 -4.36 -1.04 -28.27
CA GLU A 132 -2.91 -1.01 -28.14
C GLU A 132 -2.46 -0.61 -26.73
N LEU A 133 -3.13 0.39 -26.12
CA LEU A 133 -2.87 0.77 -24.73
C LEU A 133 -3.02 -0.43 -23.78
N VAL A 134 -4.12 -1.18 -23.90
CA VAL A 134 -4.37 -2.37 -23.07
C VAL A 134 -3.29 -3.43 -23.27
N ARG A 135 -2.80 -3.65 -24.49
CA ARG A 135 -1.68 -4.56 -24.74
C ARG A 135 -0.40 -4.11 -24.03
N VAL A 136 -0.09 -2.82 -24.10
CA VAL A 136 1.09 -2.25 -23.41
C VAL A 136 0.93 -2.32 -21.89
N LEU A 137 -0.27 -2.06 -21.35
CA LEU A 137 -0.58 -2.25 -19.93
C LEU A 137 -0.37 -3.70 -19.51
N ARG A 138 -0.82 -4.67 -20.31
CA ARG A 138 -0.62 -6.10 -20.03
C ARG A 138 0.86 -6.46 -20.00
N ALA A 139 1.60 -6.10 -21.05
CA ALA A 139 3.02 -6.38 -21.14
C ALA A 139 3.80 -5.75 -19.96
N TYR A 140 3.44 -4.52 -19.57
CA TYR A 140 4.01 -3.88 -18.40
C TYR A 140 3.66 -4.61 -17.10
N TYR A 141 2.40 -4.99 -16.90
CA TYR A 141 1.96 -5.74 -15.71
C TYR A 141 2.73 -7.05 -15.57
N ASP A 142 2.82 -7.84 -16.64
CA ASP A 142 3.51 -9.12 -16.65
C ASP A 142 5.02 -8.96 -16.41
N ALA A 143 5.62 -7.84 -16.85
CA ALA A 143 7.03 -7.56 -16.67
C ALA A 143 7.39 -7.05 -15.27
N VAL A 144 6.51 -6.25 -14.66
CA VAL A 144 6.87 -5.39 -13.51
C VAL A 144 6.06 -5.69 -12.24
N VAL A 145 4.80 -6.08 -12.38
CA VAL A 145 3.86 -6.27 -11.26
C VAL A 145 3.69 -7.76 -10.96
N ALA A 146 3.35 -8.57 -11.96
CA ALA A 146 3.12 -10.02 -11.81
C ALA A 146 4.28 -10.77 -11.13
N PRO A 147 5.57 -10.45 -11.39
CA PRO A 147 6.68 -11.12 -10.71
C PRO A 147 6.75 -10.87 -9.20
N GLN A 148 5.99 -9.88 -8.68
CA GLN A 148 5.88 -9.58 -7.25
C GLN A 148 4.58 -10.10 -6.63
N ALA A 149 3.75 -10.83 -7.38
CA ALA A 149 2.40 -11.21 -6.97
C ALA A 149 2.35 -11.86 -5.59
N ASP A 150 3.23 -12.82 -5.29
CA ASP A 150 3.29 -13.49 -3.99
C ASP A 150 3.57 -12.51 -2.84
N HIS A 151 4.47 -11.54 -3.07
CA HIS A 151 4.85 -10.58 -2.05
C HIS A 151 3.79 -9.49 -1.85
N VAL A 152 3.20 -9.03 -2.96
CA VAL A 152 2.03 -8.13 -2.95
C VAL A 152 0.90 -8.79 -2.18
N GLN A 153 0.54 -10.02 -2.54
CA GLN A 153 -0.56 -10.76 -1.91
C GLN A 153 -0.34 -10.95 -0.41
N ALA A 154 0.85 -11.43 0.00
CA ALA A 154 1.17 -11.61 1.42
C ALA A 154 1.07 -10.29 2.21
N THR A 155 1.54 -9.19 1.62
CA THR A 155 1.48 -7.86 2.26
C THR A 155 0.04 -7.37 2.39
N LEU A 156 -0.78 -7.53 1.35
CA LEU A 156 -2.18 -7.14 1.36
C LEU A 156 -3.02 -7.99 2.31
N GLU A 157 -2.74 -9.29 2.42
CA GLU A 157 -3.39 -10.18 3.39
C GLU A 157 -3.09 -9.77 4.83
N ALA A 158 -1.83 -9.45 5.14
CA ALA A 158 -1.46 -8.95 6.44
C ALA A 158 -2.15 -7.62 6.78
N GLU A 159 -2.16 -6.69 5.83
CA GLU A 159 -2.86 -5.41 5.95
C GLU A 159 -4.36 -5.63 6.23
N ARG A 160 -5.01 -6.52 5.49
CA ARG A 160 -6.43 -6.84 5.69
C ARG A 160 -6.69 -7.43 7.08
N CYS A 161 -5.81 -8.29 7.58
CA CYS A 161 -5.92 -8.83 8.94
C CYS A 161 -5.90 -7.71 9.98
N LEU A 162 -5.00 -6.71 9.82
CA LEU A 162 -4.93 -5.54 10.70
C LEU A 162 -6.22 -4.72 10.65
N ARG A 163 -6.71 -4.40 9.46
CA ARG A 163 -7.94 -3.61 9.25
C ARG A 163 -9.20 -4.34 9.76
N THR A 164 -9.30 -5.64 9.51
CA THR A 164 -10.41 -6.46 9.98
C THR A 164 -10.44 -6.53 11.50
N ARG A 165 -9.28 -6.67 12.15
CA ARG A 165 -9.21 -6.68 13.62
C ARG A 165 -9.66 -5.35 14.22
N ALA A 166 -9.23 -4.22 13.65
CA ALA A 166 -9.65 -2.90 14.09
C ALA A 166 -11.17 -2.71 13.93
N LEU A 167 -11.72 -3.13 12.79
CA LEU A 167 -13.16 -3.13 12.53
C LEU A 167 -13.94 -3.97 13.53
N LEU A 168 -13.48 -5.19 13.83
CA LEU A 168 -14.15 -6.11 14.75
C LEU A 168 -14.11 -5.65 16.22
N THR A 169 -13.04 -4.95 16.61
CA THR A 169 -12.82 -4.57 18.02
C THR A 169 -13.44 -3.20 18.33
N GLU A 170 -13.37 -2.27 17.38
CA GLU A 170 -13.66 -0.85 17.60
C GLU A 170 -14.61 -0.25 16.55
N GLY A 171 -15.23 -1.10 15.71
CA GLY A 171 -16.15 -0.69 14.67
C GLY A 171 -15.49 0.11 13.55
N ILE A 172 -16.31 0.86 12.80
CA ILE A 172 -15.85 1.64 11.65
C ILE A 172 -14.86 2.73 12.05
N ASP A 173 -15.04 3.37 13.21
CA ASP A 173 -14.09 4.33 13.76
C ASP A 173 -12.73 3.70 14.04
N GLY A 174 -12.70 2.46 14.53
CA GLY A 174 -11.49 1.68 14.70
C GLY A 174 -10.75 1.45 13.39
N LEU A 175 -11.48 1.02 12.36
CA LEU A 175 -10.94 0.85 11.02
C LEU A 175 -10.31 2.15 10.50
N LEU A 176 -11.04 3.26 10.53
CA LEU A 176 -10.58 4.55 10.01
C LEU A 176 -9.43 5.14 10.83
N ARG A 177 -9.43 5.00 12.16
CA ARG A 177 -8.29 5.39 13.01
C ARG A 177 -7.04 4.58 12.73
N SER A 178 -7.20 3.31 12.36
CA SER A 178 -6.07 2.43 12.08
C SER A 178 -5.27 2.83 10.82
N LEU A 179 -5.82 3.71 9.96
CA LEU A 179 -5.15 4.23 8.75
C LEU A 179 -4.06 5.28 9.05
N ARG A 180 -3.85 5.62 10.32
CA ARG A 180 -2.70 6.45 10.73
C ARG A 180 -1.38 5.70 10.48
N PRO A 181 -0.30 6.41 10.13
CA PRO A 181 -0.19 7.87 10.03
C PRO A 181 -0.65 8.45 8.68
N THR A 182 -0.93 7.60 7.69
CA THR A 182 -1.20 8.01 6.29
C THR A 182 -2.47 8.84 6.16
N MET A 183 -3.50 8.52 6.94
CA MET A 183 -4.74 9.27 7.03
C MET A 183 -5.11 9.55 8.48
N ARG A 184 -5.79 10.66 8.71
CA ARG A 184 -6.21 11.08 10.04
C ARG A 184 -7.72 11.11 10.12
N TRP A 185 -8.30 10.16 10.84
CA TRP A 185 -9.72 10.17 11.19
C TRP A 185 -9.97 11.10 12.37
N GLU A 186 -10.79 12.12 12.13
CA GLU A 186 -11.36 13.05 13.10
C GLU A 186 -12.87 13.09 12.81
N PRO A 187 -13.65 12.14 13.37
CA PRO A 187 -15.03 11.93 12.95
C PRO A 187 -15.84 13.25 12.94
N PRO A 188 -16.64 13.50 11.89
CA PRO A 188 -16.95 12.63 10.75
C PRO A 188 -16.04 12.83 9.52
N ILE A 189 -14.84 13.38 9.70
CA ILE A 189 -13.94 13.78 8.60
C ILE A 189 -12.69 12.91 8.55
N LEU A 190 -12.40 12.36 7.36
CA LEU A 190 -11.13 11.69 7.08
C LEU A 190 -10.20 12.66 6.34
N HIS A 191 -9.10 13.01 6.98
CA HIS A 191 -8.07 13.87 6.40
C HIS A 191 -7.05 13.03 5.65
N VAL A 192 -6.85 13.35 4.38
CA VAL A 192 -5.98 12.63 3.44
C VAL A 192 -4.98 13.59 2.83
N ASN A 193 -3.69 13.28 2.95
CA ASN A 193 -2.63 14.07 2.31
C ASN A 193 -2.45 13.67 0.83
N ALA A 194 -3.39 14.11 -0.01
CA ALA A 194 -3.38 13.87 -1.46
C ALA A 194 -2.68 15.01 -2.23
N LEU A 195 -2.20 14.69 -3.44
CA LEU A 195 -1.73 15.69 -4.40
C LEU A 195 -2.93 16.54 -4.88
N GLY A 196 -2.73 17.85 -5.07
CA GLY A 196 -3.78 18.75 -5.61
C GLY A 196 -4.39 19.76 -4.63
N GLY A 197 -3.75 20.01 -3.49
CA GLY A 197 -4.10 21.12 -2.59
C GLY A 197 -5.24 20.80 -1.62
N ASP A 198 -5.85 21.86 -1.05
CA ASP A 198 -6.94 21.77 -0.10
C ASP A 198 -8.29 21.65 -0.80
N ARG A 199 -9.01 20.54 -0.55
CA ARG A 199 -10.31 20.24 -1.19
C ARG A 199 -11.20 19.44 -0.25
N ASP A 200 -12.50 19.53 -0.45
CA ASP A 200 -13.53 18.80 0.29
C ASP A 200 -14.27 17.84 -0.63
N LEU A 201 -14.43 16.59 -0.19
CA LEU A 201 -15.20 15.55 -0.86
C LEU A 201 -16.33 15.11 0.06
N HIS A 202 -17.58 15.21 -0.41
CA HIS A 202 -18.76 14.76 0.33
C HIS A 202 -19.24 13.44 -0.27
N LEU A 203 -19.29 12.39 0.55
CA LEU A 203 -19.64 11.04 0.09
C LEU A 203 -21.13 10.91 -0.22
N GLY A 204 -22.00 11.62 0.48
CA GLY A 204 -23.42 11.74 0.12
C GLY A 204 -24.21 10.42 0.18
N GLY A 205 -23.85 9.53 1.10
CA GLY A 205 -24.50 8.22 1.25
C GLY A 205 -24.01 7.13 0.30
N ARG A 206 -22.95 7.37 -0.49
CA ARG A 206 -22.33 6.40 -1.40
C ARG A 206 -21.38 5.43 -0.69
N GLY A 207 -20.84 5.84 0.46
CA GLY A 207 -19.75 5.13 1.15
C GLY A 207 -18.38 5.39 0.52
N LEU A 208 -17.35 4.84 1.16
CA LEU A 208 -15.96 4.91 0.70
C LEU A 208 -15.38 3.50 0.48
N LEU A 209 -14.72 3.27 -0.65
CA LEU A 209 -13.90 2.08 -0.86
C LEU A 209 -12.43 2.39 -0.58
N LEU A 210 -11.86 1.69 0.41
CA LEU A 210 -10.45 1.73 0.73
C LEU A 210 -9.72 0.64 -0.05
N VAL A 211 -8.81 1.02 -0.94
CA VAL A 211 -8.00 0.08 -1.74
C VAL A 211 -6.57 0.08 -1.21
N PRO A 212 -6.16 -0.96 -0.47
CA PRO A 212 -4.76 -1.12 -0.11
C PRO A 212 -3.94 -1.40 -1.38
N SER A 213 -2.82 -0.71 -1.55
CA SER A 213 -1.91 -0.90 -2.67
C SER A 213 -0.48 -1.08 -2.19
N TYR A 214 0.20 -2.05 -2.81
CA TYR A 214 1.59 -2.37 -2.53
C TYR A 214 2.53 -1.31 -3.09
N PHE A 215 2.39 -0.88 -4.36
CA PHE A 215 3.31 0.09 -4.96
C PHE A 215 3.02 1.56 -4.62
N CYS A 216 1.88 1.83 -3.97
CA CYS A 216 1.52 3.18 -3.54
C CYS A 216 2.53 3.71 -2.51
N TRP A 217 2.81 5.03 -2.51
CA TRP A 217 3.74 5.63 -1.55
C TRP A 217 3.38 7.08 -1.20
N GLY A 218 3.13 7.33 0.09
CA GLY A 218 3.14 8.63 0.73
C GLY A 218 1.90 9.52 0.55
N SER A 219 1.11 9.33 -0.50
CA SER A 219 -0.12 10.10 -0.71
C SER A 219 -1.20 9.19 -1.28
N PRO A 220 -2.31 8.99 -0.56
CA PRO A 220 -3.43 8.26 -1.10
C PRO A 220 -3.96 8.94 -2.35
N VAL A 221 -4.40 8.14 -3.32
CA VAL A 221 -4.94 8.63 -4.60
C VAL A 221 -6.46 8.55 -4.54
N PRO A 222 -7.17 9.69 -4.48
CA PRO A 222 -8.61 9.73 -4.65
C PRO A 222 -8.95 9.64 -6.15
N ILE A 223 -10.06 8.98 -6.49
CA ILE A 223 -10.72 9.17 -7.79
C ILE A 223 -11.18 10.63 -7.89
N ALA A 224 -10.98 11.23 -9.05
CA ALA A 224 -11.21 12.67 -9.24
C ALA A 224 -12.66 12.99 -9.63
N ASP A 225 -13.35 12.08 -10.32
CA ASP A 225 -14.75 12.22 -10.65
C ASP A 225 -15.65 12.09 -9.40
N PRO A 226 -16.38 13.15 -9.02
CA PRO A 226 -17.29 13.13 -7.88
C PRO A 226 -18.55 12.29 -8.12
N GLU A 227 -18.83 11.81 -9.33
CA GLU A 227 -19.99 10.95 -9.65
C GLU A 227 -19.63 9.45 -9.54
N LEU A 228 -18.35 9.10 -9.65
CA LEU A 228 -17.90 7.72 -9.48
C LEU A 228 -17.97 7.27 -8.01
N PRO A 229 -18.05 5.95 -7.73
CA PRO A 229 -17.91 5.45 -6.37
C PRO A 229 -16.64 6.00 -5.72
N PRO A 230 -16.73 6.65 -4.54
CA PRO A 230 -15.55 7.21 -3.90
C PRO A 230 -14.54 6.11 -3.54
N VAL A 231 -13.34 6.20 -4.12
CA VAL A 231 -12.22 5.30 -3.84
C VAL A 231 -11.05 6.09 -3.29
N VAL A 232 -10.39 5.55 -2.27
CA VAL A 232 -9.10 6.02 -1.80
C VAL A 232 -8.11 4.86 -1.82
N VAL A 233 -7.10 4.98 -2.66
CA VAL A 233 -5.99 4.03 -2.72
C VAL A 233 -4.92 4.44 -1.74
N TYR A 234 -4.43 3.53 -0.90
CA TYR A 234 -3.46 3.87 0.13
C TYR A 234 -2.34 2.84 0.26
N SER A 235 -1.18 3.31 0.70
CA SER A 235 0.01 2.48 0.87
C SER A 235 -0.11 1.55 2.07
N VAL A 236 0.15 0.27 1.84
CA VAL A 236 0.31 -0.74 2.90
C VAL A 236 1.69 -0.70 3.56
N LEU A 237 2.65 0.00 2.95
CA LEU A 237 4.02 0.10 3.45
C LEU A 237 4.28 1.39 4.23
N ASP A 238 3.35 2.35 4.25
CA ASP A 238 3.52 3.62 4.98
C ASP A 238 3.40 3.45 6.51
N GLY A 239 2.95 2.28 6.96
CA GLY A 239 3.02 1.80 8.35
C GLY A 239 4.26 0.96 8.68
N MET A 240 5.04 0.54 7.67
CA MET A 240 6.36 0.01 7.93
C MET A 240 7.23 1.19 8.35
N PRO A 241 7.96 1.10 9.48
CA PRO A 241 8.81 2.18 9.91
C PRO A 241 9.73 2.53 8.75
N SER A 242 9.56 3.74 8.23
CA SER A 242 10.44 4.24 7.20
C SER A 242 11.87 4.11 7.73
N CYS A 243 12.76 3.50 6.96
CA CYS A 243 14.19 3.53 7.25
C CYS A 243 14.76 4.97 7.28
N ASP A 244 13.95 5.99 6.96
CA ASP A 244 14.26 7.41 7.22
C ASP A 244 13.96 7.86 8.66
N ARG A 245 13.49 6.97 9.54
CA ARG A 245 13.69 7.12 10.98
C ARG A 245 14.97 6.35 11.34
N VAL A 246 16.06 7.09 11.52
CA VAL A 246 17.27 6.66 12.25
C VAL A 246 16.94 5.78 13.50
N PRO A 247 15.81 6.00 14.23
CA PRO A 247 15.35 5.10 15.28
C PRO A 247 15.11 3.61 14.90
N ALA A 248 14.57 3.30 13.72
CA ALA A 248 14.12 1.93 13.41
C ALA A 248 15.30 0.98 13.10
N ARG A 249 16.34 1.48 12.43
CA ARG A 249 17.56 0.71 12.20
C ARG A 249 18.33 0.51 13.50
N ALA A 250 18.43 1.55 14.33
CA ALA A 250 19.06 1.46 15.65
C ALA A 250 18.32 0.48 16.57
N ALA A 251 16.98 0.51 16.59
CA ALA A 251 16.16 -0.44 17.36
C ALA A 251 16.32 -1.88 16.83
N MET A 252 16.37 -2.08 15.52
CA MET A 252 16.61 -3.39 14.92
C MET A 252 18.03 -3.90 15.19
N GLU A 253 19.05 -3.03 15.16
CA GLU A 253 20.44 -3.37 15.49
C GLU A 253 20.61 -3.67 16.99
N ALA A 254 19.97 -2.89 17.87
CA ALA A 254 19.95 -3.15 19.31
C ALA A 254 19.26 -4.47 19.63
N LEU A 255 18.09 -4.75 19.03
CA LEU A 255 17.40 -6.01 19.17
C LEU A 255 18.23 -7.18 18.61
N ALA A 256 18.89 -6.99 17.46
CA ALA A 256 19.81 -7.97 16.91
C ALA A 256 21.01 -8.25 17.83
N GLY A 257 21.45 -7.28 18.62
CA GLY A 257 22.47 -7.46 19.66
C GLY A 257 22.02 -8.37 20.82
N VAL A 258 20.72 -8.43 21.09
CA VAL A 258 20.15 -9.22 22.20
C VAL A 258 19.67 -10.60 21.74
N VAL A 259 18.89 -10.68 20.66
CA VAL A 259 18.28 -11.94 20.20
C VAL A 259 18.99 -12.55 18.99
N GLY A 260 19.96 -11.86 18.41
CA GLY A 260 20.62 -12.25 17.17
C GLY A 260 19.89 -11.76 15.92
N ARG A 261 20.65 -11.44 14.87
CA ARG A 261 20.16 -10.83 13.63
C ARG A 261 19.01 -11.60 12.97
N SER A 262 19.15 -12.92 12.82
CA SER A 262 18.12 -13.77 12.20
C SER A 262 16.80 -13.77 12.99
N ARG A 263 16.87 -13.78 14.32
CA ARG A 263 15.67 -13.77 15.18
C ARG A 263 15.01 -12.39 15.24
N ALA A 264 15.79 -11.32 15.20
CA ALA A 264 15.27 -9.95 15.11
C ALA A 264 14.48 -9.73 13.82
N VAL A 265 15.02 -10.20 12.68
CA VAL A 265 14.33 -10.15 11.38
C VAL A 265 13.05 -10.99 11.40
N ILE A 266 13.10 -12.20 11.96
CA ILE A 266 11.90 -13.06 12.11
C ILE A 266 10.84 -12.41 13.00
N LEU A 267 11.23 -11.79 14.11
CA LEU A 267 10.33 -11.07 15.00
C LEU A 267 9.63 -9.91 14.28
N HIS A 268 10.36 -9.09 13.53
CA HIS A 268 9.75 -8.03 12.73
C HIS A 268 8.81 -8.58 11.65
N ALA A 269 9.19 -9.66 10.96
CA ALA A 269 8.33 -10.30 9.97
C ALA A 269 7.06 -10.92 10.58
N CYS A 270 7.10 -11.39 11.83
CA CYS A 270 5.94 -11.88 12.56
C CYS A 270 4.95 -10.78 12.99
N ALA A 271 5.32 -9.49 12.90
CA ALA A 271 4.45 -8.37 13.27
C ALA A 271 3.18 -8.30 12.42
N THR A 272 3.29 -8.71 11.17
CA THR A 272 2.23 -8.75 10.17
C THR A 272 1.68 -10.17 9.94
N GLY A 273 2.28 -11.18 10.57
CA GLY A 273 1.97 -12.59 10.36
C GLY A 273 2.76 -13.16 9.17
N ALA A 274 3.55 -14.21 9.40
CA ALA A 274 4.39 -14.81 8.35
C ALA A 274 4.44 -16.33 8.44
N THR A 275 4.50 -17.00 7.30
CA THR A 275 4.71 -18.46 7.24
C THR A 275 6.18 -18.81 7.35
N THR A 276 6.50 -20.05 7.75
CA THR A 276 7.90 -20.51 7.87
C THR A 276 8.71 -20.30 6.58
N GLY A 277 8.11 -20.46 5.41
CA GLY A 277 8.77 -20.22 4.13
C GLY A 277 9.04 -18.74 3.83
N GLU A 278 8.14 -17.84 4.23
CA GLU A 278 8.36 -16.39 4.13
C GLU A 278 9.45 -15.93 5.09
N LEU A 279 9.50 -16.49 6.30
CA LEU A 279 10.55 -16.22 7.28
C LEU A 279 11.93 -16.69 6.81
N ALA A 280 11.99 -17.88 6.19
CA ALA A 280 13.22 -18.40 5.58
C ALA A 280 13.76 -17.46 4.49
N ARG A 281 12.87 -16.98 3.60
CA ARG A 281 13.22 -16.02 2.55
C ARG A 281 13.64 -14.66 3.11
N ALA A 282 12.94 -14.13 4.12
CA ALA A 282 13.25 -12.84 4.72
C ALA A 282 14.64 -12.78 5.36
N VAL A 283 15.13 -13.90 5.89
CA VAL A 283 16.47 -13.99 6.52
C VAL A 283 17.54 -14.50 5.53
N GLY A 284 17.16 -15.20 4.47
CA GLY A 284 18.09 -15.85 3.55
C GLY A 284 18.64 -17.19 4.07
N ILE A 285 17.80 -17.97 4.76
CA ILE A 285 18.17 -19.27 5.37
C ILE A 285 17.26 -20.39 4.89
N SER A 286 17.59 -21.65 5.24
CA SER A 286 16.75 -22.80 4.94
C SER A 286 15.45 -22.81 5.76
N ALA A 287 14.41 -23.49 5.25
CA ALA A 287 13.15 -23.67 5.97
C ALA A 287 13.32 -24.41 7.32
N SER A 288 14.30 -25.33 7.39
CA SER A 288 14.66 -26.03 8.63
C SER A 288 15.24 -25.05 9.66
N ALA A 289 16.18 -24.19 9.25
CA ALA A 289 16.75 -23.17 10.13
C ALA A 289 15.70 -22.14 10.59
N ALA A 290 14.78 -21.73 9.69
CA ALA A 290 13.65 -20.86 10.06
C ALA A 290 12.70 -21.53 11.07
N THR A 291 12.46 -22.83 10.94
CA THR A 291 11.67 -23.60 11.92
C THR A 291 12.34 -23.61 13.29
N GLN A 292 13.67 -23.79 13.34
CA GLN A 292 14.42 -23.75 14.58
C GLN A 292 14.35 -22.37 15.27
N HIS A 293 14.50 -21.29 14.51
CA HIS A 293 14.38 -19.94 15.06
C HIS A 293 12.96 -19.61 15.54
N THR A 294 11.93 -20.02 14.79
CA THR A 294 10.53 -19.82 15.21
C THR A 294 10.17 -20.63 16.44
N SER A 295 10.70 -21.85 16.59
CA SER A 295 10.52 -22.61 17.83
C SER A 295 11.17 -21.92 19.02
N ALA A 296 12.43 -21.48 18.91
CA ALA A 296 13.09 -20.76 20.00
C ALA A 296 12.35 -19.47 20.40
N LEU A 297 11.82 -18.71 19.44
CA LEU A 297 11.04 -17.50 19.69
C LEU A 297 9.66 -17.80 20.31
N ARG A 298 9.07 -18.95 19.98
CA ARG A 298 7.80 -19.42 20.55
C ARG A 298 7.99 -19.87 21.99
N ASP A 299 9.05 -20.63 22.26
CA ASP A 299 9.39 -21.12 23.59
C ASP A 299 9.73 -19.94 24.53
N ALA A 300 10.31 -18.87 23.99
CA ALA A 300 10.51 -17.60 24.70
C ALA A 300 9.23 -16.75 24.87
N GLY A 301 8.08 -17.23 24.39
CA GLY A 301 6.80 -16.52 24.48
C GLY A 301 6.72 -15.25 23.63
N LEU A 302 7.58 -15.07 22.62
CA LEU A 302 7.62 -13.87 21.78
C LEU A 302 6.74 -13.99 20.53
N ILE A 303 6.49 -15.21 20.07
CA ILE A 303 5.61 -15.49 18.93
C ILE A 303 4.63 -16.62 19.24
N ASN A 304 3.47 -16.57 18.60
CA ASN A 304 2.49 -17.66 18.53
C ASN A 304 2.49 -18.26 17.13
N SER A 305 2.33 -19.59 17.06
CA SER A 305 2.20 -20.31 15.79
C SER A 305 0.81 -20.93 15.70
N ARG A 306 0.09 -20.68 14.61
CA ARG A 306 -1.22 -21.28 14.32
C ARG A 306 -1.18 -21.94 12.94
N ARG A 307 -1.66 -23.18 12.86
CA ARG A 307 -1.85 -23.84 11.57
C ARG A 307 -3.07 -23.25 10.89
N SER A 308 -2.89 -22.79 9.65
CA SER A 308 -3.95 -22.25 8.78
C SER A 308 -3.88 -23.00 7.46
N ALA A 309 -4.89 -23.83 7.18
CA ALA A 309 -4.88 -24.79 6.07
C ALA A 309 -3.58 -25.64 6.05
N ASN A 310 -2.88 -25.65 4.91
CA ASN A 310 -1.64 -26.42 4.72
C ASN A 310 -0.37 -25.67 5.18
N ARG A 311 -0.48 -24.52 5.85
CA ARG A 311 0.67 -23.70 6.26
C ARG A 311 0.62 -23.37 7.76
N VAL A 312 1.78 -23.07 8.34
CA VAL A 312 1.89 -22.57 9.73
C VAL A 312 2.16 -21.08 9.68
N LEU A 313 1.28 -20.29 10.28
CA LEU A 313 1.39 -18.85 10.41
C LEU A 313 1.97 -18.50 11.79
N HIS A 314 2.98 -17.65 11.80
CA HIS A 314 3.63 -17.13 13.00
C HIS A 314 3.26 -15.67 13.20
N THR A 315 2.84 -15.31 14.40
CA THR A 315 2.38 -13.97 14.77
C THR A 315 3.02 -13.55 16.09
N LEU A 316 3.15 -12.26 16.35
CA LEU A 316 3.67 -11.80 17.64
C LEU A 316 2.70 -12.07 18.80
N THR A 317 3.27 -12.38 19.95
CA THR A 317 2.58 -12.22 21.24
C THR A 317 2.62 -10.75 21.67
N PRO A 318 1.84 -10.34 22.70
CA PRO A 318 1.98 -9.01 23.29
C PRO A 318 3.42 -8.70 23.75
N LEU A 319 4.13 -9.71 24.29
CA LEU A 319 5.52 -9.59 24.72
C LEU A 319 6.47 -9.34 23.54
N GLY A 320 6.36 -10.12 22.45
CA GLY A 320 7.16 -9.90 21.24
C GLY A 320 6.89 -8.55 20.58
N ALA A 321 5.63 -8.09 20.63
CA ALA A 321 5.26 -6.78 20.11
C ALA A 321 5.79 -5.62 20.96
N ALA A 322 5.81 -5.77 22.29
CA ALA A 322 6.45 -4.80 23.18
C ALA A 322 7.96 -4.72 22.96
N LEU A 323 8.61 -5.86 22.73
CA LEU A 323 10.06 -5.94 22.49
C LEU A 323 10.48 -5.23 21.20
N ILE A 324 9.66 -5.29 20.15
CA ILE A 324 9.91 -4.61 18.87
C ILE A 324 9.65 -3.11 18.94
N ARG A 325 8.78 -2.68 19.86
CA ARG A 325 8.44 -1.26 20.08
C ARG A 325 9.35 -0.56 21.07
N ALA A 326 10.21 -1.29 21.79
CA ALA A 326 11.10 -0.71 22.77
C ALA A 326 12.12 0.20 22.07
N ASP A 327 12.04 1.50 22.36
CA ASP A 327 13.00 2.51 21.92
C ASP A 327 14.23 2.48 22.85
N PRO A 328 15.45 2.20 22.36
CA PRO A 328 16.65 2.19 23.20
C PRO A 328 17.02 3.56 23.78
N LEU A 329 16.37 4.65 23.36
CA LEU A 329 16.72 6.03 23.73
C LEU A 329 15.70 6.77 24.61
N ALA A 330 14.72 6.08 25.19
CA ALA A 330 13.89 6.71 26.23
C ALA A 330 14.74 6.87 27.52
N PRO A 331 14.94 8.10 28.04
CA PRO A 331 15.62 8.27 29.33
C PRO A 331 14.81 7.55 30.40
N ALA A 332 15.50 6.76 31.23
CA ALA A 332 14.92 6.12 32.40
C ALA A 332 14.16 7.18 33.20
N LEU A 333 12.87 6.95 33.44
CA LEU A 333 12.05 7.79 34.29
C LEU A 333 12.79 7.95 35.63
N THR A 334 13.26 9.16 35.89
CA THR A 334 13.81 9.54 37.18
C THR A 334 12.74 9.28 38.22
N SER A 335 13.06 8.43 39.19
CA SER A 335 12.27 8.27 40.40
C SER A 335 12.23 9.62 41.13
N ASP A 336 11.13 10.36 41.01
CA ASP A 336 10.85 11.47 41.92
C ASP A 336 10.66 10.88 43.32
N GLY A 337 11.62 11.18 44.20
CA GLY A 337 11.47 10.99 45.63
C GLY A 337 10.36 11.89 46.19
N PRO A 338 9.73 11.53 47.31
CA PRO A 338 8.58 12.27 47.82
C PRO A 338 8.99 13.68 48.27
N PRO A 339 8.12 14.68 48.12
CA PRO A 339 8.41 16.04 48.56
C PRO A 339 8.49 16.09 50.09
N GLY A 340 9.59 16.65 50.59
CA GLY A 340 9.79 16.92 52.01
C GLY A 340 8.73 17.90 52.54
N VAL A 341 8.20 17.56 53.71
CA VAL A 341 7.29 18.39 54.51
C VAL A 341 8.05 19.62 55.02
N PRO A 342 7.48 20.84 54.95
CA PRO A 342 8.12 22.02 55.52
C PRO A 342 7.97 22.03 57.05
N GLY A 343 9.07 22.27 57.75
CA GLY A 343 9.14 22.68 59.15
C GLY A 343 9.76 24.05 59.27
#